data_AF-A0A8W8NAG8-F1
#
_entry.id   AF-A0A8W8NAG8-F1
#
_cell.length_a   1.000
_cell.length_b   1.000
_cell.length_c   1.000
_cell.angle_alpha   90.00
_cell.angle_beta   90.00
_cell.angle_gamma   90.00
#
_symmetry.space_group_name_H-M   'P 1'
#
loop_
_entity.id
_entity.type
_entity.pdbx_description
1 polymer ?
#
loop_
_entity_poly.entity_id
_entity_poly.type
_entity_poly.pdbx_seq_one_letter_code
_entity_poly.pdbx_strand_id
1 'polypeptide(L)'
;IAFLGFMERHPSILAKMVTFGLASAAGQTFIFITVSTFGPLTCSIITTTRKFFTILGSVIIFQNPMNSRQWIGTVLVFMGLGLDSAYGKEKKHVKK
;
A
#
# COMPACT_ATOMS: atom_id res chain seq x y z
N ILE A 1 -18.18 20.16 19.34
CA ILE A 1 -19.42 19.49 19.81
C ILE A 1 -20.14 18.75 18.69
N ALA A 2 -20.15 19.25 17.45
CA ALA A 2 -20.85 18.60 16.31
C ALA A 2 -20.46 17.12 16.08
N PHE A 3 -19.18 16.75 16.19
CA PHE A 3 -18.73 15.36 16.07
C PHE A 3 -19.24 14.46 17.21
N LEU A 4 -19.22 14.94 18.45
CA LEU A 4 -19.76 14.21 19.60
C LEU A 4 -21.27 13.97 19.46
N GLY A 5 -22.03 15.00 19.06
CA GLY A 5 -23.47 14.87 18.78
C GLY A 5 -23.79 13.96 17.57
N PHE A 6 -22.89 13.87 16.60
CA PHE A 6 -23.00 12.93 15.48
C PHE A 6 -22.73 11.48 15.91
N MET A 7 -21.77 11.26 16.81
CA MET A 7 -21.50 9.94 17.38
C MET A 7 -22.64 9.44 18.28
N GLU A 8 -23.31 10.35 19.01
CA GLU A 8 -24.48 10.01 19.81
C GLU A 8 -25.67 9.58 18.93
N ARG A 9 -25.87 10.25 17.78
CA ARG A 9 -26.90 9.90 16.79
C ARG A 9 -26.58 8.63 15.99
N HIS A 10 -25.30 8.29 15.84
CA HIS A 10 -24.84 7.11 15.10
C HIS A 10 -23.79 6.31 15.89
N PRO A 11 -24.20 5.60 16.96
CA PRO A 11 -23.27 4.89 17.84
C PRO A 11 -22.51 3.75 17.13
N SER A 12 -23.06 3.21 16.03
CA SER A 12 -22.40 2.20 15.20
C SER A 12 -21.09 2.68 14.56
N ILE A 13 -20.88 4.00 14.46
CA ILE A 13 -19.66 4.59 13.91
C ILE A 13 -18.48 4.36 14.85
N LEU A 14 -18.70 4.37 16.18
CA LEU A 14 -17.64 4.09 17.15
C LEU A 14 -17.05 2.68 16.92
N ALA A 15 -17.91 1.67 16.75
CA ALA A 15 -17.46 0.31 16.45
C ALA A 15 -16.69 0.23 15.11
N LYS A 16 -17.14 0.96 14.08
CA LYS A 16 -16.43 1.04 12.79
C LYS A 16 -15.07 1.74 12.91
N MET A 17 -14.97 2.79 13.71
CA MET A 17 -13.71 3.51 13.95
C MET A 17 -12.72 2.66 14.75
N VAL A 18 -13.20 1.96 15.78
CA VAL A 18 -12.37 1.04 16.57
C VAL A 18 -11.85 -0.10 15.69
N THR A 19 -12.73 -0.76 14.93
CA THR A 19 -12.32 -1.85 14.03
C THR A 19 -11.36 -1.37 12.94
N PHE A 20 -11.59 -0.20 12.35
CA PHE A 20 -10.66 0.44 11.42
C PHE A 20 -9.31 0.74 12.08
N GLY A 21 -9.32 1.25 13.31
CA GLY A 21 -8.11 1.54 14.09
C GLY A 21 -7.32 0.29 14.40
N LEU A 22 -7.97 -0.79 14.85
CA LEU A 22 -7.34 -2.08 15.11
C LEU A 22 -6.75 -2.70 13.83
N ALA A 23 -7.49 -2.67 12.73
CA ALA A 23 -7.00 -3.13 11.44
C ALA A 23 -5.81 -2.31 10.95
N SER A 24 -5.84 -0.99 11.15
CA SER A 24 -4.73 -0.09 10.82
C SER A 24 -3.49 -0.39 11.65
N ALA A 25 -3.65 -0.57 12.97
CA ALA A 25 -2.56 -0.93 13.87
C ALA A 25 -1.90 -2.25 13.44
N ALA A 26 -2.70 -3.29 13.19
CA ALA A 26 -2.20 -4.58 12.70
C ALA A 26 -1.46 -4.46 11.35
N GLY A 27 -2.01 -3.69 10.41
CA GLY A 27 -1.37 -3.43 9.11
C GLY A 27 -0.04 -2.70 9.25
N GLN A 28 0.04 -1.71 10.14
CA GLN A 28 1.29 -0.98 10.41
C GLN A 28 2.34 -1.86 11.09
N THR A 29 1.95 -2.75 12.00
CA THR A 29 2.87 -3.74 12.58
C THR A 29 3.49 -4.62 11.49
N PHE A 30 2.69 -5.09 10.52
CA PHE A 30 3.21 -5.90 9.41
C PHE A 30 4.18 -5.13 8.51
N ILE A 31 3.87 -3.86 8.21
CA ILE A 31 4.77 -2.98 7.44
C ILE A 31 6.09 -2.80 8.19
N PHE A 32 6.04 -2.52 9.49
CA PHE A 32 7.23 -2.32 10.31
C PHE A 32 8.11 -3.58 10.35
N ILE A 33 7.51 -4.76 10.57
CA ILE A 33 8.22 -6.05 10.54
C ILE A 33 8.88 -6.25 9.17
N THR A 34 8.14 -6.02 8.09
CA THR A 34 8.65 -6.19 6.72
C THR A 34 9.85 -5.28 6.45
N VAL A 35 9.76 -4.01 6.83
CA VAL A 35 10.86 -3.04 6.66
C VAL A 35 12.06 -3.42 7.53
N SER A 36 11.83 -3.87 8.77
CA SER A 36 12.91 -4.25 9.69
C SER A 36 13.63 -5.53 9.27
N THR A 37 12.92 -6.50 8.66
CA THR A 37 13.51 -7.79 8.27
C THR A 37 14.07 -7.78 6.85
N PHE A 38 13.36 -7.17 5.89
CA PHE A 38 13.68 -7.23 4.45
C PHE A 38 14.06 -5.89 3.83
N GLY A 39 14.09 -4.83 4.64
CA GLY A 39 14.37 -3.48 4.19
C GLY A 39 13.17 -2.77 3.53
N PRO A 40 13.30 -1.46 3.31
CA PRO A 40 12.23 -0.63 2.77
C PRO A 40 11.87 -0.95 1.31
N LEU A 41 12.83 -1.45 0.50
CA LEU A 41 12.60 -1.80 -0.90
C LEU A 41 11.57 -2.94 -1.05
N THR A 42 11.76 -4.02 -0.31
CA THR A 42 10.84 -5.18 -0.31
C THR A 42 9.43 -4.76 0.10
N CYS A 43 9.30 -3.87 1.10
CA CYS A 43 8.01 -3.31 1.50
C CYS A 43 7.35 -2.50 0.37
N SER A 44 8.13 -1.70 -0.36
CA SER A 44 7.64 -0.95 -1.52
C SER A 44 7.09 -1.88 -2.61
N ILE A 45 7.82 -2.95 -2.94
CA ILE A 45 7.40 -3.96 -3.92
C ILE A 45 6.10 -4.65 -3.48
N ILE A 46 5.99 -5.05 -2.21
CA ILE A 46 4.78 -5.70 -1.68
C ILE A 46 3.56 -4.77 -1.78
N THR A 47 3.69 -3.52 -1.32
CA THR A 47 2.56 -2.57 -1.31
C THR A 47 2.12 -2.16 -2.72
N THR A 48 3.06 -1.98 -3.65
CA THR A 48 2.76 -1.64 -5.05
C THR A 48 2.12 -2.80 -5.81
N THR A 49 2.62 -4.03 -5.60
CA THR A 49 2.02 -5.25 -6.14
C THR A 49 0.58 -5.42 -5.64
N ARG A 50 0.34 -5.24 -4.34
CA ARG A 50 -1.01 -5.26 -3.77
C ARG A 50 -1.93 -4.22 -4.44
N LYS A 51 -1.47 -2.97 -4.55
CA LYS A 51 -2.26 -1.89 -5.18
C LYS A 51 -2.59 -2.21 -6.64
N PHE A 52 -1.64 -2.77 -7.38
CA PHE A 52 -1.85 -3.16 -8.77
C PHE A 52 -2.91 -4.24 -8.93
N PHE A 53 -2.88 -5.30 -8.13
CA PHE A 53 -3.92 -6.33 -8.17
C PHE A 53 -5.30 -5.76 -7.80
N THR A 54 -5.37 -4.84 -6.85
CA THR A 54 -6.62 -4.12 -6.56
C THR A 54 -7.10 -3.29 -7.75
N ILE A 55 -6.20 -2.60 -8.44
CA ILE A 55 -6.53 -1.84 -9.67
C ILE A 55 -7.03 -2.78 -10.76
N LEU A 56 -6.33 -3.88 -11.03
CA LEU A 56 -6.76 -4.89 -12.01
C LEU A 56 -8.14 -5.46 -11.67
N GLY A 57 -8.35 -5.85 -10.40
CA GLY A 57 -9.66 -6.32 -9.93
C GLY A 57 -10.75 -5.27 -10.10
N SER A 58 -10.44 -4.00 -9.84
CA SER A 58 -11.37 -2.89 -10.07
C SER A 58 -11.74 -2.74 -11.55
N VAL A 59 -10.77 -2.84 -12.47
CA VAL A 59 -11.04 -2.76 -13.91
C VAL A 59 -11.94 -3.90 -14.38
N ILE A 60 -11.69 -5.13 -13.89
CA ILE A 60 -12.47 -6.32 -14.22
C ILE A 60 -13.90 -6.21 -13.67
N ILE A 61 -14.07 -5.83 -12.39
CA ILE A 61 -15.39 -5.79 -11.73
C ILE A 61 -16.23 -4.61 -12.21
N PHE A 62 -15.64 -3.42 -12.28
CA PHE A 62 -16.39 -2.19 -12.62
C PHE A 62 -16.42 -1.89 -14.12
N GLN A 63 -15.80 -2.73 -14.97
CA GLN A 63 -15.75 -2.57 -16.43
C GLN A 63 -15.31 -1.16 -16.88
N ASN A 64 -14.43 -0.52 -16.09
CA ASN A 64 -13.88 0.80 -16.37
C ASN A 64 -12.43 0.62 -16.84
N PRO A 65 -12.19 0.47 -18.16
CA PRO A 65 -10.86 0.19 -18.68
C PRO A 65 -9.90 1.35 -18.42
N MET A 66 -8.67 1.01 -18.03
CA MET A 66 -7.60 1.97 -17.89
C MET A 66 -7.16 2.51 -19.26
N ASN A 67 -7.01 3.83 -19.34
CA ASN A 67 -6.49 4.52 -20.52
C ASN A 67 -5.05 4.06 -20.81
N SER A 68 -4.64 4.02 -22.09
CA SER A 68 -3.30 3.64 -22.54
C SER A 68 -2.17 4.35 -21.79
N ARG A 69 -2.35 5.64 -21.42
CA ARG A 69 -1.37 6.37 -20.60
C ARG A 69 -1.19 5.79 -19.19
N GLN A 70 -2.26 5.28 -18.59
CA GLN A 70 -2.20 4.67 -17.26
C GLN A 70 -1.52 3.29 -17.31
N TRP A 71 -1.73 2.55 -18.40
CA TRP A 71 -1.00 1.31 -18.66
C TRP A 71 0.51 1.54 -18.80
N ILE A 72 0.92 2.56 -19.57
CA ILE A 72 2.34 2.94 -19.70
C ILE A 72 2.93 3.29 -18.33
N GLY A 73 2.24 4.12 -17.55
CA GLY A 73 2.69 4.49 -16.20
C GLY A 73 2.81 3.27 -15.27
N THR A 74 1.88 2.32 -15.37
CA THR A 74 1.91 1.08 -14.58
C THR A 74 3.13 0.22 -14.92
N VAL A 75 3.38 0.01 -16.22
CA VAL A 75 4.56 -0.72 -16.69
C VAL A 75 5.85 -0.05 -16.23
N LEU A 76 5.92 1.29 -16.30
CA LEU A 76 7.08 2.06 -15.87
C LEU A 76 7.36 1.91 -14.37
N VAL A 77 6.33 1.93 -13.52
CA VAL A 77 6.48 1.71 -12.07
C VAL A 77 6.97 0.30 -11.76
N PHE A 78 6.39 -0.73 -12.38
CA PHE A 78 6.85 -2.11 -12.18
C PHE A 78 8.25 -2.35 -12.72
N MET A 79 8.60 -1.76 -13.86
CA MET A 79 9.95 -1.81 -14.42
C MET A 79 10.96 -1.13 -13.50
N GLY A 80 10.66 0.07 -12.98
CA GLY A 80 11.52 0.77 -12.03
C GLY A 80 11.76 -0.03 -10.74
N LEU A 81 10.71 -0.57 -10.14
CA LEU A 81 10.82 -1.41 -8.93
C LEU A 81 11.55 -2.73 -9.19
N GLY A 82 11.33 -3.35 -10.36
CA GLY A 82 12.01 -4.58 -10.76
C GLY A 82 13.50 -4.36 -11.01
N LEU A 83 13.87 -3.26 -11.68
CA LEU A 83 15.26 -2.87 -11.88
C LEU A 83 15.95 -2.52 -10.55
N ASP A 84 15.29 -1.80 -9.65
CA ASP A 84 15.81 -1.50 -8.32
C ASP A 84 16.01 -2.79 -7.49
N SER A 85 15.07 -3.74 -7.57
CA SER A 85 15.22 -5.05 -6.92
C SER A 85 16.35 -5.91 -7.50
N ALA A 86 16.60 -5.83 -8.81
CA ALA A 86 17.60 -6.66 -9.49
C ALA A 86 19.02 -6.06 -9.42
N TYR A 87 19.14 -4.74 -9.56
CA TYR A 87 20.41 -4.02 -9.68
C TYR A 87 20.72 -3.08 -8.50
N GLY A 88 19.74 -2.73 -7.66
CA GLY A 88 19.92 -1.83 -6.51
C GLY A 88 20.77 -2.40 -5.37
N LYS A 89 21.28 -3.63 -5.50
CA LYS A 89 22.35 -4.17 -4.65
C LYS A 89 23.72 -3.59 -5.03
N GLU A 90 23.87 -2.27 -5.06
CA GLU A 90 25.22 -1.70 -5.02
C GLU A 90 25.82 -1.95 -3.62
N LYS A 91 27.00 -2.58 -3.62
CA LYS A 91 27.80 -2.85 -2.43
C LYS A 91 28.04 -1.52 -1.72
N LYS A 92 27.38 -1.27 -0.58
CA LYS A 92 27.80 -0.20 0.33
C LYS A 92 29.22 -0.52 0.79
N HIS A 93 30.19 0.13 0.16
CA HIS A 93 31.57 0.16 0.60
C HIS A 93 31.57 0.92 1.94
N VAL A 94 31.48 0.18 3.04
CA VAL A 94 31.66 0.71 4.39
C VAL A 94 33.11 1.15 4.49
N LYS A 95 33.37 2.45 4.30
CA LYS A 95 34.64 3.04 4.71
C LYS A 95 34.67 3.06 6.23
N LYS A 96 35.61 2.29 6.78
CA LYS A 96 36.07 2.36 8.18
C LYS A 96 36.48 3.78 8.55
#